data_AF-A0A1G1WBH8-F1
#
_entry.id   AF-A0A1G1WBH8-F1
#
_cell.length_a   1.000
_cell.length_b   1.000
_cell.length_c   1.000
_cell.angle_alpha   90.00
_cell.angle_beta   90.00
_cell.angle_gamma   90.00
#
_symmetry.space_group_name_H-M   'P 1'
#
loop_
_entity.id
_entity.type
_entity.pdbx_description
1 polymer ?
#
loop_
_entity_poly.entity_id
_entity_poly.type
_entity_poly.pdbx_seq_one_letter_code
_entity_poly.pdbx_strand_id
1 'polypeptide(L)' 'MAITGGVLIIMYALNVFSTFKESLENLKYASLFHYYDFAAAVVNNHIDALNAAVFLAVGITCTIIGAIAFVKRDIATT' A
#
# COMPACT_ATOMS: atom_id res chain seq x y z
N MET A 1 7.48 -4.31 -14.50
CA MET A 1 7.20 -2.85 -14.49
C MET A 1 5.71 -2.51 -14.65
N ALA A 2 4.93 -3.16 -15.53
CA ALA A 2 3.50 -2.85 -15.68
C ALA A 2 2.64 -3.15 -14.42
N ILE A 3 2.97 -4.22 -13.70
CA ILE A 3 2.19 -4.68 -12.53
C ILE A 3 2.23 -3.65 -11.39
N THR A 4 3.40 -3.07 -11.10
CA THR A 4 3.57 -2.06 -10.05
C THR A 4 2.79 -0.78 -10.33
N GLY A 5 2.76 -0.30 -11.58
CA GLY A 5 1.96 0.85 -11.96
C GLY A 5 0.46 0.58 -11.88
N GLY A 6 0.01 -0.60 -12.33
CA GLY A 6 -1.40 -1.00 -12.25
C GLY A 6 -1.91 -1.08 -10.82
N VAL A 7 -1.13 -1.63 -9.89
CA VAL A 7 -1.49 -1.70 -8.46
C VAL A 7 -1.66 -0.31 -7.85
N LEU A 8 -0.77 0.64 -8.16
CA LEU A 8 -0.89 2.02 -7.68
C LEU A 8 -2.15 2.72 -8.20
N ILE A 9 -2.48 2.52 -9.49
CA ILE A 9 -3.69 3.10 -10.10
C ILE A 9 -4.94 2.53 -9.42
N ILE A 10 -4.98 1.22 -9.16
CA ILE A 10 -6.10 0.57 -8.47
C ILE A 10 -6.23 1.09 -7.04
N MET A 11 -5.13 1.18 -6.29
CA MET A 11 -5.14 1.74 -4.92
C MET A 11 -5.65 3.18 -4.88
N TYR A 12 -5.27 3.99 -5.87
CA TYR A 12 -5.78 5.36 -5.98
C TYR A 12 -7.28 5.37 -6.28
N ALA A 13 -7.73 4.57 -7.26
CA ALA A 13 -9.14 4.45 -7.60
C ALA A 13 -9.99 3.98 -6.41
N LEU A 14 -9.54 2.97 -5.66
CA LEU A 14 -10.23 2.48 -4.47
C LEU A 14 -10.33 3.56 -3.38
N ASN A 15 -9.28 4.36 -3.17
CA ASN A 15 -9.31 5.47 -2.23
C ASN A 15 -10.34 6.53 -2.65
N VAL A 16 -10.38 6.89 -3.93
CA VAL A 16 -11.38 7.82 -4.47
C VAL A 16 -12.79 7.23 -4.38
N PHE A 17 -12.99 5.95 -4.69
CA PHE A 17 -14.30 5.31 -4.59
C PHE A 17 -14.83 5.22 -3.14
N SER A 18 -13.93 5.09 -2.17
CA SER A 18 -14.30 5.04 -0.75
C SER A 18 -14.99 6.31 -0.24
N THR A 19 -14.82 7.44 -0.93
CA THR A 19 -15.44 8.72 -0.52
C THR A 19 -16.88 8.89 -1.03
N PHE A 20 -17.35 8.05 -1.97
CA PHE A 20 -18.68 8.21 -2.57
C PHE A 20 -19.80 7.53 -1.80
N LYS A 21 -19.49 6.53 -0.95
CA LYS A 21 -20.51 5.78 -0.22
C LYS A 21 -19.96 5.26 1.11
N GLU A 22 -20.72 5.43 2.17
CA GLU A 22 -20.36 5.00 3.54
C GLU A 22 -20.03 3.49 3.62
N SER A 23 -20.76 2.65 2.87
CA SER A 23 -20.47 1.21 2.80
C SER A 23 -19.10 0.88 2.19
N LEU A 24 -18.52 1.81 1.43
CA LEU A 24 -17.19 1.70 0.81
C LEU A 24 -16.12 2.45 1.61
N GLU A 25 -16.46 3.07 2.74
CA GLU A 25 -15.52 3.86 3.52
C GLU A 25 -14.31 3.01 3.98
N ASN A 26 -14.55 1.74 4.32
CA ASN A 26 -13.48 0.83 4.74
C ASN A 26 -12.45 0.52 3.63
N LEU A 27 -12.77 0.77 2.35
CA LEU A 27 -11.85 0.56 1.24
C LEU A 27 -10.67 1.55 1.28
N LYS A 28 -10.81 2.70 1.95
CA LYS A 28 -9.71 3.67 2.12
C LYS A 28 -8.51 3.05 2.81
N TYR A 29 -8.74 2.19 3.81
CA TYR A 29 -7.67 1.54 4.57
C TYR A 29 -6.87 0.50 3.78
N ALA A 30 -7.40 0.02 2.64
CA ALA A 30 -6.67 -0.85 1.73
C ALA A 30 -5.69 -0.07 0.83
N SER A 31 -5.77 1.26 0.83
CA SER A 31 -4.95 2.13 0.01
C SER A 31 -3.84 2.78 0.84
N LEU A 32 -2.60 2.67 0.36
CA LEU A 32 -1.47 3.38 0.96
C LEU A 32 -1.66 4.92 0.93
N PHE A 33 -2.47 5.42 -0.01
CA PHE A 33 -2.79 6.85 -0.12
C PHE A 33 -3.61 7.39 1.06
N HIS A 34 -4.33 6.54 1.80
CA HIS A 34 -5.05 6.97 2.99
C HIS A 34 -4.11 7.36 4.14
N TYR A 35 -2.97 6.67 4.26
CA TYR A 35 -2.00 6.88 5.34
C TYR A 35 -0.92 7.92 4.99
N TYR A 36 -0.87 8.40 3.74
CA TYR A 36 0.12 9.36 3.30
C TYR A 36 -0.45 10.79 3.23
N ASP A 37 -0.17 11.59 4.27
CA ASP A 37 -0.46 13.02 4.27
C ASP A 37 0.77 13.81 3.77
N PHE A 38 0.73 14.19 2.49
CA PHE A 38 1.80 14.96 1.87
C PHE A 38 1.97 16.35 2.50
N ALA A 39 0.88 17.03 2.84
CA ALA A 39 0.93 18.39 3.37
C ALA A 39 1.57 18.40 4.76
N ALA A 40 1.17 17.47 5.64
CA ALA A 40 1.77 17.32 6.95
C ALA A 40 3.26 16.94 6.87
N ALA A 41 3.62 15.99 5.99
CA ALA A 41 4.99 15.51 5.87
C ALA A 41 5.95 16.56 5.31
N VAL A 42 5.53 17.31 4.28
CA VAL A 42 6.43 18.23 3.55
C VAL A 42 6.39 19.65 4.13
N VAL A 43 5.21 20.13 4.52
CA VAL A 43 5.05 21.52 4.99
C VAL A 43 5.29 21.62 6.49
N ASN A 44 4.76 20.68 7.27
CA ASN A 44 4.84 20.70 8.73
C ASN A 44 5.98 19.83 9.29
N ASN A 45 6.74 19.16 8.41
CA ASN A 45 7.78 18.19 8.77
C ASN A 45 7.29 17.17 9.82
N HIS A 46 6.02 16.77 9.71
CA HIS A 46 5.34 15.92 10.66
C HIS A 46 4.92 14.63 9.97
N ILE A 47 5.42 13.51 10.47
CA ILE A 47 5.04 12.18 10.03
C ILE A 47 4.42 11.48 11.22
N ASP A 48 3.15 11.09 11.07
CA ASP A 48 2.46 10.32 12.10
C ASP A 48 3.11 8.93 12.24
N ALA A 49 3.41 8.55 13.49
CA ALA A 49 4.12 7.31 13.80
C ALA A 49 3.31 6.06 13.44
N LEU A 50 1.98 6.12 13.56
CA LEU A 50 1.09 5.01 13.19
C LEU A 50 1.09 4.83 11.68
N ASN A 51 1.01 5.93 10.91
CA ASN A 51 1.09 5.87 9.46
C ASN A 51 2.43 5.27 9.00
N ALA A 52 3.55 5.72 9.58
CA ALA A 52 4.87 5.16 9.30
C ALA A 52 4.97 3.66 9.63
N ALA A 53 4.38 3.23 10.75
CA ALA A 53 4.33 1.82 11.13
C ALA A 53 3.51 0.97 10.14
N VAL A 54 2.38 1.48 9.63
CA VAL A 54 1.58 0.81 8.60
C VAL A 54 2.40 0.63 7.31
N PHE A 55 3.10 1.67 6.86
CA PHE A 55 3.99 1.57 5.69
C PHE A 55 5.09 0.52 5.86
N LEU A 56 5.75 0.50 7.03
CA LEU A 56 6.76 -0.51 7.35
C LEU A 56 6.18 -1.92 7.37
N ALA A 57 5.02 -2.12 8.01
CA ALA A 57 4.35 -3.42 8.08
C ALA A 57 3.98 -3.96 6.69
N VAL A 58 3.45 -3.09 5.80
CA VAL A 58 3.15 -3.46 4.42
C VAL A 58 4.45 -3.80 3.66
N GLY A 59 5.50 -2.99 3.79
CA GLY A 59 6.80 -3.24 3.17
C GLY A 59 7.40 -4.60 3.57
N ILE A 60 7.39 -4.92 4.85
CA ILE A 60 7.83 -6.22 5.38
C ILE A 60 6.98 -7.36 4.81
N THR A 61 5.66 -7.20 4.81
CA THR A 61 4.72 -8.22 4.30
C THR A 61 4.95 -8.48 2.81
N CYS A 62 5.08 -7.43 1.99
CA CYS A 62 5.40 -7.56 0.57
C CYS A 62 6.75 -8.22 0.33
N THR A 63 7.76 -7.91 1.16
CA THR A 63 9.10 -8.51 1.08
C THR A 63 9.05 -10.01 1.39
N ILE A 64 8.33 -10.41 2.44
CA ILE A 64 8.14 -11.82 2.82
C ILE A 64 7.42 -12.58 1.70
N ILE A 65 6.31 -12.04 1.19
CA ILE A 65 5.55 -12.66 0.09
C ILE A 65 6.44 -12.81 -1.15
N GLY A 66 7.19 -11.76 -1.49
CA GLY A 66 8.15 -11.78 -2.60
C GLY A 66 9.22 -12.85 -2.42
N ALA A 67 9.79 -12.96 -1.22
CA ALA A 67 10.79 -13.98 -0.89
C ALA A 67 10.23 -15.41 -1.00
N ILE A 68 9.03 -15.66 -0.46
CA ILE A 68 8.36 -16.98 -0.58
C ILE A 68 8.08 -17.31 -2.05
N ALA A 69 7.55 -16.37 -2.82
CA ALA A 69 7.27 -16.57 -4.23
C ALA A 69 8.55 -16.86 -5.03
N PHE A 70 9.66 -16.20 -4.69
CA PHE A 70 10.96 -16.43 -5.29
C PHE A 70 11.50 -17.84 -4.98
N VAL A 71 11.47 -18.26 -3.72
CA VAL A 71 11.92 -19.60 -3.29
C VAL A 71 11.08 -20.70 -3.94
N LYS A 72 9.75 -20.54 -4.01
CA LYS A 72 8.86 -21.52 -4.67
C LYS A 72 9.13 -21.62 -6.17
N ARG A 73 9.56 -20.54 -6.82
CA ARG A 73 9.92 -20.55 -8.24
C ARG A 73 11.22 -21.33 -8.49
N ASP A 74 12.22 -21.17 -7.61
CA ASP A 74 13.49 -21.90 -7.75
C ASP A 74 13.30 -23.42 -7.63
N ILE A 75 12.42 -23.90 -6.74
CA ILE A 75 12.10 -25.33 -6.59
C ILE A 75 11.43 -25.90 -7.85
N ALA A 76 10.61 -25.11 -8.55
CA ALA A 76 9.87 -25.56 -9.75
C ALA A 76 10.72 -25.60 -11.03
N THR A 77 11.96 -25.08 -11.00
CA THR A 77 12.83 -24.96 -12.18
C THR A 77 14.01 -25.95 -12.15
N THR A 78 14.07 -26.84 -11.14
CA THR A 78 15.04 -27.95 -11.05
C THR A 78 14.33 -29.27 -11.30
#